data_AF-A0A1J5JPP2-F1
#
_entry.id   AF-A0A1J5JPP2-F1
#
_cell.length_a   1.000
_cell.length_b   1.000
_cell.length_c   1.000
_cell.angle_alpha   90.00
_cell.angle_beta   90.00
_cell.angle_gamma   90.00
#
_symmetry.space_group_name_H-M   'P 1'
#
loop_
_entity.id
_entity.type
_entity.pdbx_description
1 polymer ?
#
loop_
_entity_poly.entity_id
_entity_poly.type
_entity_poly.pdbx_seq_one_letter_code
_entity_poly.pdbx_strand_id
1 'polypeptide(L)' 'MGMQRMKPTYRVYEARNLGESDIYRVAMSDLRELSFREEIARGERPMQLIRLVAETGDRNEARNMADTEV' A
#
# COMPACT_ATOMS: atom_id res chain seq x y z
N MET A 1 -27.00 -2.76 17.03
CA MET A 1 -26.32 -2.31 15.79
C MET A 1 -25.15 -3.24 15.55
N GLY A 2 -25.25 -4.13 14.56
CA GLY A 2 -24.12 -4.96 14.19
C GLY A 2 -23.00 -4.05 13.74
N MET A 3 -21.83 -4.13 14.38
CA MET A 3 -20.60 -3.59 13.80
C MET A 3 -20.48 -4.24 12.43
N GLN A 4 -20.85 -3.50 11.39
CA GLN A 4 -20.56 -3.87 10.02
C GLN A 4 -19.04 -3.99 9.99
N ARG A 5 -18.53 -5.22 10.05
CA ARG A 5 -17.11 -5.50 9.88
C ARG A 5 -16.81 -4.99 8.48
N MET A 6 -16.41 -3.72 8.38
CA MET A 6 -15.79 -3.17 7.18
C MET A 6 -14.66 -4.14 6.89
N LYS A 7 -14.83 -4.95 5.85
CA LYS A 7 -13.80 -5.89 5.46
C LYS A 7 -12.54 -5.04 5.23
N PRO A 8 -11.41 -5.38 5.87
CA PRO A 8 -10.18 -4.63 5.67
C PRO A 8 -9.92 -4.59 4.17
N THR A 9 -9.83 -3.39 3.62
CA THR A 9 -9.63 -3.19 2.19
C THR A 9 -8.13 -3.02 1.99
N TYR A 10 -7.57 -3.84 1.12
CA TYR A 10 -6.17 -3.85 0.80
C TYR A 10 -5.95 -3.13 -0.51
N ARG A 11 -5.00 -2.20 -0.50
CA ARG A 11 -4.62 -1.37 -1.62
C ARG A 11 -3.18 -1.67 -1.99
N VAL A 12 -2.95 -1.82 -3.28
CA VAL A 12 -1.63 -2.05 -3.85
C VAL A 12 -1.19 -0.75 -4.48
N TYR A 13 -0.12 -0.16 -3.94
CA TYR A 13 0.48 1.05 -4.48
C TYR A 13 1.78 0.72 -5.19
N GLU A 14 2.05 1.39 -6.30
CA GLU A 14 3.41 1.53 -6.79
C GLU A 14 4.15 2.55 -5.93
N ALA A 15 5.32 2.17 -5.45
CA ALA A 15 6.20 2.99 -4.66
C ALA A 15 7.62 2.92 -5.22
N ARG A 16 8.42 3.92 -4.87
CA ARG A 16 9.85 3.96 -5.16
C ARG A 16 10.61 4.42 -3.94
N ASN A 17 11.83 3.93 -3.74
CA ASN A 17 12.71 4.48 -2.72
C ASN A 17 13.31 5.80 -3.22
N LEU A 18 13.49 6.75 -2.30
CA LEU A 18 14.19 8.00 -2.58
C LEU A 18 15.67 7.67 -2.79
N GLY A 19 16.15 7.84 -4.03
CA GLY A 19 17.52 7.51 -4.43
C GLY A 19 17.63 6.24 -5.28
N GLU A 20 16.55 5.45 -5.41
CA GLU A 20 16.47 4.32 -6.33
C GLU A 20 15.56 4.65 -7.51
N SER A 21 15.84 4.04 -8.67
CA SER A 21 14.97 4.17 -9.85
C SER A 21 13.94 3.05 -9.93
N ASP A 22 14.12 2.00 -9.13
CA ASP A 22 13.25 0.83 -9.12
C ASP A 22 11.88 1.16 -8.52
N ILE A 23 10.85 0.76 -9.26
CA ILE A 23 9.46 0.86 -8.82
C ILE A 23 9.05 -0.52 -8.33
N TYR A 24 8.52 -0.57 -7.11
CA TYR A 24 8.01 -1.80 -6.52
C TYR A 24 6.58 -1.60 -6.05
N ARG A 25 5.84 -2.70 -5.94
CA ARG A 25 4.46 -2.67 -5.46
C ARG A 25 4.40 -2.99 -3.97
N VAL A 26 3.61 -2.23 -3.24
CA VAL A 26 3.37 -2.44 -1.81
C VAL A 26 1.88 -2.64 -1.56
N ALA A 27 1.53 -3.79 -1.00
CA ALA A 27 0.19 -4.06 -0.50
C ALA A 27 0.05 -3.55 0.94
N MET A 28 -0.94 -2.72 1.20
CA MET A 28 -1.24 -2.19 2.53
C MET A 28 -2.75 -2.13 2.77
N SER A 29 -3.19 -2.30 4.01
CA SER A 29 -4.59 -2.06 4.35
C SER A 29 -4.91 -0.57 4.35
N ASP A 30 -6.17 -0.23 4.14
CA ASP A 30 -6.73 1.11 4.30
C ASP A 30 -6.32 1.79 5.62
N LEU A 31 -6.34 1.03 6.72
CA LEU A 31 -5.88 1.51 8.03
C LEU A 31 -4.38 1.82 8.06
N ARG A 32 -3.55 1.06 7.34
CA ARG A 32 -2.10 1.24 7.31
C ARG A 32 -1.72 2.37 6.37
N GLU A 33 -2.48 2.59 5.29
CA GLU A 33 -2.25 3.65 4.30
C GLU A 33 -2.12 5.03 4.95
N LEU A 34 -3.01 5.36 5.88
CA LEU A 34 -3.01 6.66 6.56
C LEU A 34 -1.70 6.88 7.31
N SER A 35 -1.35 5.96 8.22
CA SER A 35 -0.10 6.04 8.98
C SER A 35 1.13 6.04 8.06
N PHE A 36 1.08 5.24 6.99
CA PHE A 36 2.21 5.10 6.07
C PHE A 36 2.47 6.38 5.28
N ARG A 37 1.41 7.08 4.85
CA ARG A 37 1.52 8.40 4.22
C ARG A 37 2.06 9.44 5.18
N GLU A 38 1.66 9.39 6.45
CA GLU A 38 2.22 10.27 7.48
C GLU A 38 3.70 10.00 7.72
N GLU A 39 4.12 8.73 7.84
CA GLU A 39 5.54 8.32 7.98
C GLU A 39 6.38 8.87 6.80
N ILE A 40 5.87 8.77 5.57
CA ILE A 40 6.52 9.31 4.36
C ILE A 40 6.58 10.84 4.42
N ALA A 41 5.47 11.52 4.76
CA ALA A 41 5.43 12.97 4.84
C ALA A 41 6.34 13.54 5.94
N ARG A 42 6.57 12.77 7.02
CA ARG A 42 7.52 13.08 8.09
C ARG A 42 8.97 12.78 7.73
N GLY A 43 9.21 12.08 6.61
CA GLY A 43 10.55 11.64 6.20
C GLY A 43 11.09 10.45 6.99
N GLU A 44 10.24 9.74 7.76
CA GLU A 44 10.64 8.53 8.49
C GLU A 44 10.90 7.34 7.55
N ARG A 45 10.30 7.39 6.35
CA ARG A 45 10.58 6.43 5.30
C ARG A 45 11.14 7.13 4.06
N PRO A 46 12.33 6.74 3.57
CA PRO A 46 12.91 7.28 2.35
C PRO A 46 12.25 6.63 1.12
N MET A 47 10.93 6.72 1.01
CA MET A 47 10.17 6.19 -0.12
C MET A 47 9.00 7.09 -0.46
N GLN A 48 8.49 6.98 -1.68
CA GLN A 48 7.36 7.75 -2.17
C GLN A 48 6.33 6.82 -2.79
N LEU A 49 5.06 6.98 -2.40
CA LEU A 49 3.94 6.35 -3.11
C LEU A 49 3.69 7.12 -4.41
N ILE A 50 3.69 6.43 -5.54
CA ILE A 50 3.51 7.00 -6.87
C ILE A 50 2.02 6.99 -7.25
N ARG A 51 1.39 5.80 -7.26
CA ARG A 51 -0.02 5.64 -7.62
C ARG A 51 -0.63 4.36 -7.05
N LEU A 52 -1.95 4.34 -6.94
CA LEU A 52 -2.72 3.14 -6.62
C LEU A 52 -2.85 2.27 -7.89
N VAL A 53 -2.50 0.99 -7.78
CA VAL A 53 -2.60 -0.01 -8.85
C VAL A 53 -3.88 -0.82 -8.74
N ALA A 54 -4.21 -1.27 -7.53
CA ALA A 54 -5.36 -2.14 -7.29
C ALA A 54 -5.93 -1.97 -5.88
N GLU A 55 -7.21 -2.29 -5.72
CA GLU A 55 -7.91 -2.37 -4.44
C GLU A 55 -8.65 -3.71 -4.38
N THR A 56 -8.50 -4.46 -3.29
CA THR A 56 -9.16 -5.75 -3.06
C THR A 56 -9.56 -5.91 -1.60
N GLY A 57 -10.63 -6.66 -1.35
CA GLY A 57 -11.03 -7.07 0.01
C GLY A 57 -10.26 -8.28 0.54
N ASP A 58 -9.32 -8.85 -0.24
CA ASP A 58 -8.54 -10.03 0.11
C ASP A 58 -7.04 -9.74 0.21
N ARG A 59 -6.46 -10.11 1.35
CA ARG A 59 -5.04 -9.88 1.64
C ARG A 59 -4.11 -10.66 0.69
N ASN A 60 -4.48 -11.90 0.34
CA ASN A 60 -3.67 -12.76 -0.49
C ASN A 60 -3.67 -12.26 -1.94
N GLU A 61 -4.81 -11.77 -2.44
CA GLU A 61 -4.86 -11.12 -3.75
C GLU A 61 -3.95 -9.88 -3.80
N ALA A 62 -4.05 -9.00 -2.79
CA ALA A 62 -3.19 -7.82 -2.72
C ALA A 62 -1.71 -8.20 -2.67
N ARG A 63 -1.37 -9.25 -1.93
CA ARG A 63 0.01 -9.75 -1.83
C ARG A 63 0.50 -10.31 -3.16
N ASN A 64 -0.29 -11.12 -3.86
CA ASN A 64 0.08 -11.65 -5.18
C ASN A 64 0.28 -10.53 -6.22
N MET A 65 -0.55 -9.49 -6.18
CA MET A 65 -0.39 -8.32 -7.05
C MET A 65 0.88 -7.52 -6.71
N ALA A 66 1.25 -7.45 -5.43
CA ALA A 66 2.47 -6.78 -4.99
C ALA A 66 3.75 -7.59 -5.26
N ASP A 67 3.63 -8.93 -5.22
CA ASP A 67 4.72 -9.88 -5.48
C ASP A 67 5.01 -10.03 -6.99
N THR A 68 4.03 -9.75 -7.83
CA THR A 68 4.24 -9.68 -9.28
C THR A 68 5.23 -8.57 -9.61
N GLU A 69 6.39 -8.96 -10.13
CA GLU A 69 7.44 -8.07 -10.64
C GLU A 69 6.83 -7.02 -11.59
N VAL A 70 7.31 -5.77 -11.45
CA VAL A 70 6.82 -4.60 -12.20
C VAL A 70 7.62 -4.42 -13.47
#